data_AF-A0A376S9P9-F1
#
_entry.id   AF-A0A376S9P9-F1
#
_cell.length_a   1.000
_cell.length_b   1.000
_cell.length_c   1.000
_cell.angle_alpha   90.00
_cell.angle_beta   90.00
_cell.angle_gamma   90.00
#
_symmetry.space_group_name_H-M   'P 1'
#
loop_
_entity.id
_entity.type
_entity.pdbx_description
1 polymer ?
#
loop_
_entity_poly.entity_id
_entity_poly.type
_entity_poly.pdbx_seq_one_letter_code
_entity_poly.pdbx_strand_id
1 'polypeptide(L)'
;MVASESVALDTLGFDFLRDVAPGEAIYITEEGQLFTRQCADNPVSNPCLFEYVYFARPDSFIDKISVYSARVNMGTKLGEKIAREWEDLDIDVVIPIPETSCDIALEIARILGKPYRQGFVKNRYVGRTFIMPGQQLRRKSVRRKLNANRARVPR
;
A
#
# COMPACT_ATOMS: atom_id res chain seq x y z
N MET A 1 17.36 -2.84 17.77
CA MET A 1 17.45 -2.13 16.47
C MET A 1 16.29 -1.16 16.35
N VAL A 2 16.37 -0.19 15.44
CA VAL A 2 15.25 0.67 15.05
C VAL A 2 15.11 0.65 13.54
N ALA A 3 13.90 0.78 13.01
CA ALA A 3 13.62 0.82 11.58
C ALA A 3 12.32 1.58 11.32
N SER A 4 12.11 2.05 10.09
CA SER A 4 10.87 2.73 9.68
C SER A 4 9.66 1.81 9.64
N GLU A 5 9.86 0.51 9.40
CA GLU A 5 8.80 -0.49 9.27
C GLU A 5 9.18 -1.76 10.02
N SER A 6 8.18 -2.43 10.61
CA SER A 6 8.37 -3.64 11.41
C SER A 6 9.03 -4.79 10.64
N VAL A 7 8.78 -4.88 9.33
CA VAL A 7 9.29 -5.95 8.47
C VAL A 7 10.83 -6.03 8.40
N ALA A 8 11.53 -4.94 8.71
CA ALA A 8 12.98 -4.95 8.83
C ALA A 8 13.46 -5.73 10.06
N LEU A 9 12.70 -5.69 11.17
CA LEU A 9 12.97 -6.49 12.36
C LEU A 9 12.72 -7.98 12.06
N ASP A 10 11.56 -8.28 11.45
CA ASP A 10 11.17 -9.65 11.10
C ASP A 10 12.21 -10.33 10.21
N THR A 11 12.68 -9.61 9.18
CA THR A 11 13.67 -10.14 8.22
C THR A 11 15.01 -10.50 8.87
N LEU A 12 15.36 -9.82 9.96
CA LEU A 12 16.61 -10.02 10.69
C LEU A 12 16.44 -10.87 11.96
N GLY A 13 15.22 -11.35 12.25
CA GLY A 13 14.93 -12.17 13.42
C GLY A 13 14.94 -11.41 14.74
N PHE A 14 14.67 -10.10 14.72
CA PHE A 14 14.50 -9.31 15.94
C PHE A 14 13.06 -9.37 16.42
N ASP A 15 12.87 -9.44 17.73
CA ASP A 15 11.55 -9.32 18.34
C ASP A 15 11.02 -7.87 18.23
N PHE A 16 9.75 -7.74 17.84
CA PHE A 16 9.07 -6.46 17.89
C PHE A 16 8.73 -6.10 19.34
N LEU A 17 9.19 -4.93 19.79
CA LEU A 17 8.86 -4.40 21.11
C LEU A 17 7.66 -3.46 21.05
N ARG A 18 7.77 -2.37 20.30
CA ARG A 18 6.75 -1.33 20.11
C ARG A 18 7.21 -0.28 19.09
N ASP A 19 6.26 0.52 18.61
CA ASP A 19 6.55 1.80 17.96
C ASP A 19 7.23 2.78 18.93
N VAL A 20 8.09 3.65 18.40
CA VAL A 20 8.61 4.80 19.13
C VAL A 20 7.49 5.83 19.24
N ALA A 21 7.19 6.27 20.45
CA ALA A 21 6.08 7.17 20.69
C ALA A 21 6.33 8.58 20.10
N PRO A 22 5.29 9.35 19.75
CA PRO A 22 5.46 10.74 19.33
C PRO A 22 6.26 11.55 20.36
N GLY A 23 7.30 12.23 19.90
CA GLY A 23 8.21 13.02 20.75
C GLY A 23 9.22 12.21 21.57
N GLU A 24 9.18 10.89 21.52
CA GLU A 24 10.09 10.03 22.28
C GLU A 24 11.48 9.94 21.63
N ALA A 25 12.51 9.92 22.48
CA ALA A 25 13.86 9.54 22.11
C ALA A 25 14.21 8.17 22.69
N ILE A 26 14.93 7.37 21.89
CA ILE A 26 15.52 6.10 22.28
C ILE A 26 17.04 6.25 22.25
N TYR A 27 17.71 5.83 23.32
CA TYR A 27 19.17 5.81 23.41
C TYR A 27 19.64 4.42 23.83
N ILE A 28 20.61 3.86 23.11
CA ILE A 28 21.22 2.57 23.40
C ILE A 28 22.72 2.81 23.54
N THR A 29 23.30 2.46 24.69
CA THR A 29 24.74 2.64 24.94
C THR A 29 25.57 1.59 24.20
N GLU A 30 26.88 1.80 24.12
CA GLU A 30 27.80 0.81 23.53
C GLU A 30 27.85 -0.49 24.33
N GLU A 31 27.55 -0.45 25.63
CA GLU A 31 27.42 -1.61 26.51
C GLU A 31 26.06 -2.32 26.37
N GLY A 32 25.16 -1.82 25.52
CA GLY A 32 23.86 -2.43 25.23
C GLY A 32 22.74 -2.05 26.19
N GLN A 33 22.88 -0.98 26.99
CA GLN A 33 21.81 -0.51 27.88
C GLN A 33 20.80 0.35 27.13
N LEU A 34 19.51 0.07 27.30
CA LEU A 34 18.40 0.79 26.66
C LEU A 34 17.82 1.86 27.59
N PHE A 35 17.75 3.10 27.10
CA PHE A 35 17.11 4.24 27.75
C PHE A 35 16.05 4.85 26.83
N THR A 36 14.97 5.36 27.42
CA THR A 36 13.89 6.03 26.70
C THR A 36 13.46 7.30 27.43
N ARG A 37 13.01 8.32 26.71
CA ARG A 37 12.61 9.60 27.29
C ARG A 37 11.59 10.31 26.40
N GLN A 38 10.55 10.89 26.99
CA GLN A 38 9.71 11.88 26.31
C GLN A 38 10.46 13.21 26.21
N CYS A 39 10.63 13.71 24.99
CA CYS A 39 11.44 14.89 24.66
C CYS A 39 10.61 16.01 24.01
N ALA A 40 9.29 15.87 23.91
CA ALA A 40 8.38 16.90 23.42
C ALA A 40 7.27 17.20 24.42
N ASP A 41 6.85 18.46 24.46
CA ASP A 41 5.65 18.88 25.16
C ASP A 41 4.39 18.51 24.35
N ASN A 42 3.34 18.06 25.04
CA ASN A 42 2.03 17.71 24.46
C ASN A 42 2.11 16.77 23.23
N PRO A 43 2.81 15.62 23.34
CA PRO A 43 2.93 14.67 22.23
C PRO A 43 1.57 14.11 21.83
N VAL A 44 1.33 13.99 20.52
CA VAL A 44 0.11 13.43 19.96
C VAL A 44 0.43 12.48 18.81
N SER A 45 -0.36 11.43 18.66
CA SER A 45 -0.22 10.46 17.57
C SER A 45 -1.10 10.87 16.38
N ASN A 46 -0.45 11.31 15.31
CA ASN A 46 -1.08 11.66 14.04
C ASN A 46 -0.36 10.93 12.90
N PRO A 47 -0.50 9.59 12.80
CA PRO A 47 0.24 8.83 11.81
C PRO A 47 -0.14 9.22 10.39
N CYS A 48 0.82 9.14 9.48
CA CYS A 48 0.60 9.46 8.08
C CYS A 48 -0.36 8.46 7.45
N LEU A 49 -1.56 8.91 7.09
CA LEU A 49 -2.57 8.04 6.47
C LEU A 49 -2.09 7.42 5.14
N PHE A 50 -1.16 8.10 4.47
CA PHE A 50 -0.60 7.69 3.18
C PHE A 50 0.26 6.42 3.26
N GLU A 51 0.83 6.14 4.44
CA GLU A 51 1.54 4.88 4.71
C GLU A 51 0.61 3.69 4.51
N TYR A 52 -0.58 3.77 5.11
CA TYR A 52 -1.60 2.72 5.00
C TYR A 52 -2.16 2.62 3.58
N VAL A 53 -2.36 3.75 2.90
CA VAL A 53 -2.96 3.76 1.55
C VAL A 53 -2.08 3.06 0.53
N TYR A 54 -0.77 3.37 0.46
CA TYR A 54 0.10 2.67 -0.49
C TYR A 54 1.58 2.58 -0.15
N PHE A 55 2.12 3.44 0.72
CA PHE A 55 3.57 3.61 0.81
C PHE A 55 4.25 2.45 1.56
N ALA A 56 3.73 2.10 2.73
CA ALA A 56 4.25 1.01 3.54
C ALA A 56 4.00 -0.36 2.90
N ARG A 57 4.81 -1.35 3.27
CA ARG A 57 4.57 -2.72 2.88
C ARG A 57 3.35 -3.29 3.62
N PRO A 58 2.56 -4.18 2.98
CA PRO A 58 1.35 -4.73 3.59
C PRO A 58 1.61 -5.61 4.82
N ASP A 59 2.80 -6.21 4.91
CA ASP A 59 3.23 -7.06 6.01
C ASP A 59 3.77 -6.28 7.22
N SER A 60 3.78 -4.95 7.16
CA SER A 60 4.17 -4.09 8.29
C SER A 60 3.00 -3.82 9.24
N PHE A 61 3.34 -3.62 10.52
CA PHE A 61 2.48 -3.01 11.53
C PHE A 61 3.02 -1.62 11.84
N ILE A 62 2.14 -0.60 11.76
CA ILE A 62 2.47 0.79 12.08
C ILE A 62 1.45 1.25 13.12
N ASP A 63 1.92 1.73 14.28
CA ASP A 63 1.04 2.15 15.39
C ASP A 63 -0.02 1.10 15.74
N LYS A 64 0.40 -0.17 15.80
CA LYS A 64 -0.45 -1.36 16.07
C LYS A 64 -1.48 -1.70 14.98
N ILE A 65 -1.46 -1.00 13.85
CA ILE A 65 -2.37 -1.26 12.72
C ILE A 65 -1.63 -2.07 11.66
N SER A 66 -2.17 -3.24 11.33
CA SER A 66 -1.74 -4.01 10.16
C SER A 66 -2.07 -3.24 8.87
N VAL A 67 -1.04 -2.95 8.07
CA VAL A 67 -1.22 -2.23 6.79
C VAL A 67 -2.10 -3.04 5.83
N TYR A 68 -1.91 -4.36 5.75
CA TYR A 68 -2.77 -5.25 4.96
C TYR A 68 -4.24 -5.14 5.39
N SER A 69 -4.52 -5.25 6.69
CA SER A 69 -5.90 -5.22 7.20
C SER A 69 -6.55 -3.86 6.98
N ALA A 70 -5.80 -2.76 7.13
CA ALA A 70 -6.27 -1.43 6.80
C ALA A 70 -6.69 -1.32 5.32
N ARG A 71 -5.91 -1.89 4.40
CA ARG A 71 -6.22 -1.91 2.96
C ARG A 71 -7.45 -2.77 2.63
N VAL A 72 -7.61 -3.93 3.27
CA VAL A 72 -8.84 -4.72 3.15
C VAL A 72 -10.05 -3.90 3.61
N ASN A 73 -9.96 -3.23 4.76
CA ASN A 73 -11.03 -2.35 5.25
C ASN A 73 -11.34 -1.20 4.29
N MET A 74 -10.33 -0.62 3.62
CA MET A 74 -10.57 0.37 2.54
C MET A 74 -11.38 -0.24 1.39
N GLY A 75 -11.07 -1.49 1.01
CA GLY A 75 -11.83 -2.25 0.02
C GLY A 75 -13.28 -2.49 0.45
N THR A 76 -13.50 -2.89 1.70
CA THR A 76 -14.85 -3.06 2.27
C THR A 76 -15.64 -1.75 2.20
N LYS A 77 -15.07 -0.64 2.69
CA LYS A 77 -15.74 0.67 2.72
C LYS A 77 -16.03 1.21 1.32
N LEU A 78 -15.10 1.03 0.38
CA LEU A 78 -15.31 1.44 -1.01
C LEU A 78 -16.33 0.55 -1.72
N GLY A 79 -16.32 -0.76 -1.46
CA GLY A 79 -17.32 -1.69 -1.98
C GLY A 79 -18.73 -1.35 -1.48
N GLU A 80 -18.89 -1.10 -0.18
CA GLU A 80 -20.17 -0.66 0.42
C GLU A 80 -20.65 0.67 -0.20
N LYS A 81 -19.72 1.59 -0.44
CA LYS A 81 -20.01 2.86 -1.11
C LYS A 81 -20.51 2.65 -2.54
N ILE A 82 -19.80 1.83 -3.33
CA ILE A 82 -20.19 1.53 -4.71
C ILE A 82 -21.55 0.83 -4.73
N ALA A 83 -21.79 -0.16 -3.88
CA ALA A 83 -23.07 -0.86 -3.80
C ALA A 83 -24.24 0.09 -3.52
N ARG A 84 -24.02 1.10 -2.66
CA ARG A 84 -25.05 2.10 -2.30
C ARG A 84 -25.27 3.14 -3.40
N GLU A 85 -24.22 3.59 -4.06
CA GLU A 85 -24.30 4.75 -4.98
C GLU A 85 -24.48 4.33 -6.44
N TRP A 86 -24.06 3.13 -6.83
CA TRP A 86 -24.00 2.65 -8.21
C TRP A 86 -24.87 1.40 -8.44
N GLU A 87 -25.97 1.26 -7.70
CA GLU A 87 -26.90 0.11 -7.80
C GLU A 87 -27.42 -0.10 -9.24
N ASP A 88 -27.65 0.99 -9.97
CA ASP A 88 -28.19 0.96 -11.34
C ASP A 88 -27.13 0.75 -12.44
N LEU A 89 -25.84 0.64 -12.09
CA LEU A 89 -24.77 0.44 -13.08
C LEU A 89 -24.54 -1.05 -13.36
N ASP A 90 -24.45 -1.40 -14.64
CA ASP A 90 -24.07 -2.74 -15.06
C ASP A 90 -22.55 -2.92 -14.98
N ILE A 91 -22.08 -3.55 -13.91
CA ILE A 91 -20.67 -3.86 -13.68
C ILE A 91 -20.43 -5.34 -13.97
N ASP A 92 -19.66 -5.64 -15.01
CA ASP A 92 -19.30 -7.02 -15.38
C ASP A 92 -18.22 -7.63 -14.47
N VAL A 93 -17.21 -6.83 -14.11
CA VAL A 93 -15.96 -7.33 -13.55
C VAL A 93 -15.24 -6.25 -12.74
N VAL A 94 -14.55 -6.66 -11.68
CA VAL A 94 -13.64 -5.80 -10.92
C VAL A 94 -12.19 -6.11 -11.30
N ILE A 95 -11.44 -5.09 -11.71
CA ILE A 95 -10.06 -5.21 -12.19
C ILE A 95 -9.17 -4.25 -11.39
N PRO A 96 -8.16 -4.73 -10.65
CA PRO A 96 -7.21 -3.86 -9.96
C PRO A 96 -6.21 -3.23 -10.92
N ILE A 97 -5.63 -2.11 -10.48
CA ILE A 97 -4.37 -1.62 -11.02
C ILE A 97 -3.23 -2.07 -10.10
N PRO A 98 -2.37 -2.99 -10.54
CA PRO A 98 -1.38 -3.62 -9.68
C PRO A 98 -0.29 -2.65 -9.18
N GLU A 99 0.29 -2.87 -8.00
CA GLU A 99 0.13 -4.05 -7.13
C GLU A 99 -0.74 -3.77 -5.89
N THR A 100 -0.63 -2.58 -5.30
CA THR A 100 -1.26 -2.23 -4.01
C THR A 100 -2.78 -2.44 -3.99
N SER A 101 -3.46 -2.15 -5.10
CA SER A 101 -4.93 -2.22 -5.15
C SER A 101 -5.48 -3.63 -5.34
N CYS A 102 -4.63 -4.66 -5.52
CA CYS A 102 -5.08 -6.03 -5.77
C CYS A 102 -5.99 -6.56 -4.64
N ASP A 103 -5.55 -6.44 -3.38
CA ASP A 103 -6.34 -6.90 -2.22
C ASP A 103 -7.57 -6.03 -1.96
N ILE A 104 -7.44 -4.73 -2.18
CA ILE A 104 -8.54 -3.75 -2.07
C ILE A 104 -9.65 -4.11 -3.06
N ALA A 105 -9.29 -4.33 -4.33
CA ALA A 105 -10.22 -4.68 -5.39
C ALA A 105 -10.82 -6.08 -5.22
N LEU A 106 -10.06 -7.02 -4.65
CA LEU A 106 -10.58 -8.33 -4.30
C LEU A 106 -11.72 -8.22 -3.28
N GLU A 107 -11.54 -7.41 -2.25
CA GLU A 107 -12.59 -7.17 -1.25
C GLU A 107 -13.79 -6.41 -1.82
N ILE A 108 -13.56 -5.41 -2.70
CA ILE A 108 -14.65 -4.74 -3.43
C ILE A 108 -15.45 -5.75 -4.26
N ALA A 109 -14.78 -6.63 -5.01
CA ALA A 109 -15.42 -7.65 -5.83
C ALA A 109 -16.29 -8.59 -4.98
N ARG A 110 -15.80 -8.96 -3.79
CA ARG A 110 -16.55 -9.76 -2.81
C ARG A 110 -17.81 -9.04 -2.33
N ILE A 111 -17.71 -7.77 -1.97
CA ILE A 111 -18.87 -6.97 -1.52
C ILE A 111 -19.91 -6.81 -2.62
N LEU A 112 -19.48 -6.56 -3.86
CA LEU A 112 -20.39 -6.38 -5.00
C LEU A 112 -20.93 -7.70 -5.58
N GLY A 113 -20.42 -8.85 -5.13
CA GLY A 113 -20.74 -10.15 -5.74
C GLY A 113 -20.31 -10.27 -7.21
N LYS A 114 -19.28 -9.51 -7.63
CA LYS A 114 -18.80 -9.46 -9.01
C LYS A 114 -17.48 -10.23 -9.17
N PRO A 115 -17.17 -10.78 -10.36
CA PRO A 115 -15.93 -11.50 -10.56
C PRO A 115 -14.72 -10.55 -10.47
N TYR A 116 -13.69 -10.98 -9.74
CA TYR A 116 -12.36 -10.36 -9.78
C TYR A 116 -11.53 -10.96 -10.93
N ARG A 117 -10.87 -10.11 -11.73
CA ARG A 117 -9.97 -10.55 -12.80
C ARG A 117 -8.70 -9.70 -12.86
N GLN A 118 -7.57 -10.35 -13.11
CA GLN A 118 -6.33 -9.65 -13.45
C GLN A 118 -6.37 -9.19 -14.91
N GLY A 119 -6.94 -8.00 -15.13
CA GLY A 119 -6.96 -7.32 -16.44
C GLY A 119 -5.67 -6.57 -16.76
N PHE A 120 -4.91 -6.15 -15.74
CA PHE A 120 -3.62 -5.48 -15.90
C PHE A 120 -2.50 -6.26 -15.23
N VAL A 121 -1.34 -6.26 -15.87
CA VAL A 121 -0.09 -6.82 -15.34
C VAL A 121 0.94 -5.70 -15.28
N LYS A 122 1.59 -5.52 -14.13
CA LYS A 122 2.68 -4.56 -13.98
C LYS A 122 3.96 -5.12 -14.59
N ASN A 123 4.63 -4.30 -15.38
CA ASN A 123 5.97 -4.63 -15.85
C ASN A 123 6.93 -4.44 -14.67
N ARG A 124 7.44 -5.55 -14.13
CA ARG A 124 8.38 -5.53 -13.00
C ARG A 124 9.69 -4.84 -13.35
N TYR A 125 10.12 -4.93 -14.60
CA TYR A 125 11.34 -4.34 -15.12
C TYR A 125 11.01 -3.15 -16.03
N VAL A 126 11.23 -1.94 -15.53
CA VAL A 126 11.05 -0.70 -16.29
C VAL A 126 12.38 0.03 -16.35
N GLY A 127 12.91 0.21 -17.56
CA GLY A 127 14.16 0.95 -17.76
C GLY A 127 13.98 2.46 -17.57
N ARG A 128 15.07 3.14 -17.18
CA ARG A 128 15.12 4.61 -17.19
C ARG A 128 14.92 5.15 -18.61
N THR A 129 14.23 6.28 -18.74
CA THR A 129 14.06 6.93 -20.05
C THR A 129 15.24 7.85 -20.32
N PHE A 130 16.00 7.60 -21.38
CA PHE A 130 17.02 8.54 -21.85
C PHE A 130 16.37 9.72 -22.57
N ILE A 131 16.98 10.90 -22.47
CA ILE A 131 16.57 12.09 -23.21
C ILE A 131 16.92 11.86 -24.68
N MET A 132 15.92 11.55 -25.51
CA MET A 132 16.08 11.36 -26.94
C MET A 132 15.56 12.60 -27.68
N PRO A 133 16.27 13.12 -28.72
CA PRO A 133 15.74 14.19 -29.56
C PRO A 133 14.55 13.67 -30.38
N GLY A 134 13.38 14.30 -30.23
CA GLY A 134 12.13 13.94 -30.92
C GLY A 134 10.94 13.70 -29.98
N GLN A 135 9.90 14.54 -30.07
CA GLN A 135 8.73 14.55 -29.18
C GLN A 135 7.80 13.31 -29.33
N GLN A 136 7.89 12.58 -30.44
CA GLN A 136 6.93 11.51 -30.80
C GLN A 136 7.03 10.25 -29.90
N LEU A 137 8.14 10.01 -29.22
CA LEU A 137 8.34 8.83 -28.36
C LEU A 137 7.76 8.96 -26.93
N ARG A 138 7.17 10.11 -26.58
CA ARG A 138 6.67 10.40 -25.22
C ARG A 138 5.26 9.84 -24.93
N ARG A 139 4.54 9.32 -25.94
CA ARG A 139 3.13 8.87 -25.83
C ARG A 139 2.90 7.38 -25.49
N LYS A 140 3.94 6.57 -25.25
CA LYS A 140 3.79 5.16 -24.78
C LYS A 140 4.27 4.93 -23.33
N SER A 141 4.19 5.94 -22.46
CA SER A 141 4.72 5.87 -21.09
C SER A 141 3.95 4.92 -20.17
N VAL A 142 2.62 4.82 -20.30
CA VAL A 142 1.79 3.90 -19.48
C VAL A 142 2.04 2.44 -19.85
N ARG A 143 2.16 2.12 -21.15
CA ARG A 143 2.48 0.75 -21.62
C ARG A 143 3.84 0.24 -21.14
N ARG A 144 4.77 1.15 -20.79
CA ARG A 144 6.04 0.76 -20.17
C ARG A 144 5.86 0.24 -18.75
N LYS A 145 4.82 0.67 -18.04
CA LYS A 145 4.55 0.29 -16.65
C LYS A 145 3.51 -0.83 -16.53
N LEU A 146 2.49 -0.84 -17.39
CA LEU A 146 1.37 -1.77 -17.33
C LEU A 146 1.09 -2.37 -18.71
N ASN A 147 0.72 -3.64 -18.73
CA ASN A 147 0.20 -4.32 -19.92
C ASN A 147 -1.23 -4.81 -19.67
N ALA A 148 -2.11 -4.64 -20.66
CA ALA A 148 -3.51 -5.03 -20.56
C ALA A 148 -3.72 -6.43 -21.14
N ASN A 149 -4.33 -7.33 -20.38
CA ASN A 149 -4.77 -8.62 -20.86
C ASN A 149 -6.08 -8.43 -21.65
N ARG A 150 -5.96 -8.41 -22.98
CA ARG A 150 -7.07 -8.13 -23.91
C ARG A 150 -8.27 -9.06 -23.77
N ALA A 151 -8.09 -10.26 -23.22
CA ALA A 151 -9.18 -11.22 -23.01
C ALA A 151 -10.00 -10.94 -21.72
N ARG A 152 -9.51 -10.07 -20.83
CA ARG A 152 -10.08 -9.81 -19.51
C ARG A 152 -10.57 -8.38 -19.32
N VAL A 153 -10.29 -7.49 -20.28
CA VAL A 153 -10.74 -6.09 -20.29
C VAL A 153 -11.82 -5.99 -21.37
N PRO A 154 -13.09 -5.70 -21.01
CA PRO A 154 -14.13 -5.37 -21.98
C PRO A 154 -13.67 -4.21 -22.88
N ARG A 155 -14.06 -4.23 -24.15
CA ARG A 155 -13.67 -3.18 -25.11
C ARG A 155 -14.36 -1.85 -24.82
#